data_AF-A0A2V6GF05-F1
#
_entry.id   AF-A0A2V6GF05-F1
#
_cell.length_a   1.000
_cell.length_b   1.000
_cell.length_c   1.000
_cell.angle_alpha   90.00
_cell.angle_beta   90.00
_cell.angle_gamma   90.00
#
_symmetry.space_group_name_H-M   'P 1'
#
loop_
_entity.id
_entity.type
_entity.pdbx_description
1 polymer ?
#
loop_
_entity_poly.entity_id
_entity_poly.type
_entity_poly.pdbx_seq_one_letter_code
_entity_poly.pdbx_strand_id
1 'polypeptide(L)'
;AIVVCAQIDPSLTTPEAIVSAVHREWHVKEVLRTILTPRHPSQLYEAFFEGVILFAILWIVRTRTRQPNGVLAGLFFICYAIFRVVIETFREPDATLIAGFTRGQFFSFFLIAIGVAFLVAAKMRPTFPKRTSGK
;
A
#
# COMPACT_ATOMS: atom_id res chain seq x y z
N ALA A 1 19.14 20.92 -0.78
CA ALA A 1 18.25 21.65 0.14
C ALA A 1 19.03 22.43 1.20
N ILE A 2 19.73 21.76 2.13
CA ILE A 2 20.46 22.40 3.25
C ILE A 2 21.46 23.47 2.77
N VAL A 3 22.35 23.13 1.84
CA VAL A 3 23.35 24.07 1.31
C VAL A 3 22.72 25.31 0.69
N VAL A 4 21.57 25.16 0.01
CA VAL A 4 20.87 26.27 -0.65
C VAL A 4 20.11 27.13 0.38
N CYS A 5 19.52 26.51 1.40
CA CYS A 5 18.85 27.24 2.49
C CYS A 5 19.87 28.02 3.35
N ALA A 6 21.04 27.43 3.59
CA ALA A 6 22.15 28.06 4.32
C ALA A 6 22.74 29.29 3.61
N GLN A 7 22.52 29.44 2.29
CA GLN A 7 22.88 30.66 1.55
C GLN A 7 21.88 31.81 1.72
N ILE A 8 20.65 31.52 2.14
CA ILE A 8 19.60 32.51 2.39
C ILE A 8 19.68 32.97 3.85
N ASP A 9 19.79 32.01 4.77
CA ASP A 9 20.05 32.26 6.18
C ASP A 9 21.10 31.24 6.70
N PRO A 10 22.28 31.71 7.16
CA PRO A 10 23.34 30.86 7.72
C PRO A 10 22.90 29.98 8.89
N SER A 11 21.79 30.31 9.58
CA SER A 11 21.24 29.52 10.68
C SER A 11 20.58 28.21 10.21
N LEU A 12 20.23 28.08 8.92
CA LEU A 12 19.52 26.94 8.33
C LEU A 12 20.44 25.78 7.93
N THR A 13 21.27 25.32 8.87
CA THR A 13 22.24 24.23 8.66
C THR A 13 21.67 22.84 8.97
N THR A 14 20.56 22.76 9.70
CA THR A 14 19.91 21.49 10.05
C THR A 14 18.54 21.34 9.38
N PRO A 15 18.11 20.10 9.03
CA PRO A 15 16.78 19.85 8.48
C PRO A 15 15.64 20.39 9.36
N GLU A 16 15.79 20.31 10.68
CA GLU A 16 14.78 20.72 11.65
C GLU A 16 14.62 22.25 11.66
N ALA A 17 15.75 22.98 11.59
CA ALA A 17 15.75 24.43 11.47
C ALA A 17 15.00 24.86 10.21
N ILE A 18 15.28 24.22 9.07
CA ILE A 18 14.63 24.47 7.77
C ILE A 18 13.12 24.23 7.85
N VAL A 19 12.66 23.12 8.44
CA VAL A 19 11.23 22.81 8.59
C VAL A 19 10.50 23.84 9.46
N SER A 20 11.16 24.30 10.53
CA SER A 20 10.60 25.32 11.43
C SER A 20 10.57 26.73 10.83
N ALA A 21 11.48 27.00 9.88
CA ALA A 21 11.60 28.27 9.17
C ALA A 21 10.69 28.33 7.92
N VAL A 22 10.38 27.18 7.29
CA VAL A 22 9.53 27.08 6.08
C VAL A 22 8.20 27.81 6.17
N HIS A 23 7.59 27.81 7.36
CA HIS A 23 6.30 28.46 7.59
C HIS A 23 6.42 29.97 7.85
N ARG A 24 7.62 30.43 8.23
CA ARG A 24 7.91 31.83 8.59
C ARG A 24 8.54 32.59 7.43
N GLU A 25 9.39 31.92 6.66
CA GLU A 25 10.16 32.50 5.55
C GLU A 25 9.67 31.98 4.20
N TRP A 26 8.93 32.81 3.49
CA TRP A 26 8.37 32.45 2.19
C TRP A 26 9.43 32.16 1.12
N HIS A 27 10.62 32.76 1.21
CA HIS A 27 11.75 32.51 0.30
C HIS A 27 12.29 31.08 0.42
N VAL A 28 12.42 30.57 1.65
CA VAL A 28 12.85 29.18 1.93
C VAL A 28 11.83 28.21 1.34
N LYS A 29 10.54 28.50 1.47
CA LYS A 29 9.46 27.70 0.87
C LYS A 29 9.54 27.65 -0.65
N GLU A 30 9.82 28.77 -1.31
CA GLU A 30 9.90 28.82 -2.77
C GLU A 30 11.13 28.09 -3.31
N VAL A 31 12.27 28.22 -2.63
CA VAL A 31 13.49 27.47 -2.94
C VAL A 31 13.34 25.97 -2.68
N LEU A 32 12.62 25.58 -1.63
CA LEU A 32 12.34 24.17 -1.41
C LEU A 32 11.39 23.59 -2.45
N ARG A 33 10.44 24.36 -2.99
CA ARG A 33 9.56 23.92 -4.08
C ARG A 33 10.29 23.65 -5.38
N THR A 34 11.38 24.36 -5.66
CA THR A 34 12.20 24.09 -6.85
C THR A 34 13.11 22.87 -6.68
N ILE A 35 13.40 22.46 -5.44
CA ILE A 35 14.28 21.32 -5.13
C ILE A 35 13.49 20.05 -4.84
N LEU A 36 12.32 20.16 -4.20
CA LEU A 36 11.49 19.02 -3.78
C LEU A 36 10.39 18.76 -4.81
N THR A 37 10.40 17.55 -5.38
CA THR A 37 9.30 17.09 -6.23
C THR A 37 8.07 16.76 -5.38
N PRO A 38 6.86 17.22 -5.76
CA PRO A 38 5.62 16.79 -5.11
C PRO A 38 5.49 15.26 -5.20
N ARG A 39 5.24 14.62 -4.06
CA ARG A 39 5.11 13.16 -3.96
C ARG A 39 3.67 12.77 -3.67
N HIS A 40 3.24 11.64 -4.24
CA HIS A 40 1.94 11.06 -3.94
C HIS A 40 1.92 10.49 -2.51
N PRO A 41 0.85 10.73 -1.72
CA PRO A 41 0.71 10.17 -0.38
C PRO A 41 0.29 8.70 -0.47
N SER A 42 1.20 7.81 -0.90
CA SER A 42 0.90 6.40 -1.15
C SER A 42 0.30 5.67 0.07
N GLN A 43 0.66 6.10 1.28
CA GLN A 43 0.12 5.57 2.53
C GLN A 43 -1.41 5.68 2.63
N LEU A 44 -1.99 6.78 2.12
CA LEU A 44 -3.46 6.95 2.10
C LEU A 44 -4.10 6.00 1.09
N TYR A 45 -3.45 5.74 -0.04
CA TYR A 45 -3.91 4.77 -1.01
C TYR A 45 -3.82 3.34 -0.44
N GLU A 46 -2.71 3.00 0.22
CA GLU A 46 -2.53 1.72 0.92
C GLU A 46 -3.64 1.49 1.96
N ALA A 47 -3.85 2.45 2.87
CA ALA A 47 -4.90 2.34 3.89
C ALA A 47 -6.31 2.20 3.28
N PHE A 48 -6.59 2.90 2.18
CA PHE A 48 -7.89 2.85 1.53
C PHE A 48 -8.13 1.52 0.79
N PHE A 49 -7.18 1.07 -0.04
CA PHE A 49 -7.33 -0.15 -0.83
C PHE A 49 -7.10 -1.42 -0.02
N GLU A 50 -5.98 -1.52 0.70
CA GLU A 50 -5.64 -2.72 1.50
C GLU A 50 -6.45 -2.79 2.80
N GLY A 51 -6.96 -1.66 3.30
CA GLY A 51 -7.82 -1.60 4.48
C GLY A 51 -9.30 -1.59 4.10
N VAL A 52 -9.83 -0.42 3.72
CA VAL A 52 -11.28 -0.19 3.58
C VAL A 52 -11.90 -1.06 2.48
N ILE A 53 -11.33 -1.02 1.27
CA ILE A 53 -11.88 -1.74 0.13
C ILE A 53 -11.74 -3.26 0.32
N LEU A 54 -10.55 -3.73 0.71
CA LEU A 54 -10.32 -5.15 0.94
C LEU A 54 -11.25 -5.70 2.02
N PHE A 55 -11.40 -4.98 3.14
CA PHE A 55 -12.34 -5.36 4.19
C PHE A 55 -13.78 -5.41 3.68
N ALA A 56 -14.23 -4.39 2.94
CA ALA A 56 -15.58 -4.34 2.39
C ALA A 56 -15.87 -5.54 1.47
N ILE A 57 -14.94 -5.89 0.57
CA ILE A 57 -15.06 -7.04 -0.33
C ILE A 57 -15.23 -8.33 0.48
N LEU A 58 -14.32 -8.58 1.43
CA LEU A 58 -14.34 -9.80 2.24
C LEU A 58 -15.59 -9.87 3.12
N TRP A 59 -16.00 -8.75 3.70
CA TRP A 59 -17.20 -8.64 4.53
C TRP A 59 -18.47 -8.95 3.73
N ILE A 60 -18.62 -8.35 2.55
CA ILE A 60 -19.77 -8.60 1.67
C ILE A 60 -19.83 -10.08 1.28
N VAL A 61 -18.71 -10.67 0.84
CA VAL A 61 -18.67 -12.09 0.47
C VAL A 61 -19.02 -12.97 1.67
N ARG A 62 -18.50 -12.66 2.86
CA ARG A 62 -18.74 -13.43 4.08
C ARG A 62 -20.19 -13.38 4.56
N THR A 63 -20.86 -12.26 4.39
CA THR A 63 -22.22 -12.00 4.89
C THR A 63 -23.29 -12.41 3.88
N ARG A 64 -23.07 -12.17 2.59
CA ARG A 64 -24.04 -12.49 1.52
C ARG A 64 -23.99 -13.94 1.08
N THR A 65 -22.85 -14.61 1.19
CA THR A 65 -22.67 -15.96 0.65
C THR A 65 -22.05 -16.90 1.66
N ARG A 66 -22.60 -18.12 1.75
CA ARG A 66 -22.06 -19.18 2.59
C ARG A 66 -20.96 -19.91 1.81
N GLN A 67 -19.75 -19.35 1.85
CA GLN A 67 -18.62 -19.88 1.09
C GLN A 67 -17.94 -21.07 1.80
N PRO A 68 -17.35 -22.01 1.05
CA PRO A 68 -16.44 -23.00 1.60
C PRO A 68 -15.23 -22.36 2.28
N ASN A 69 -14.67 -23.07 3.26
CA ASN A 69 -13.41 -22.72 3.90
C ASN A 69 -12.30 -22.61 2.83
N GLY A 70 -11.52 -21.53 2.88
CA GLY A 70 -10.45 -21.24 1.91
C GLY A 70 -10.82 -20.20 0.85
N VAL A 71 -12.10 -20.00 0.53
CA VAL A 71 -12.50 -18.98 -0.48
C VAL A 71 -12.15 -17.56 -0.02
N LEU A 72 -12.44 -17.23 1.23
CA LEU A 72 -12.11 -15.92 1.79
C LEU A 72 -10.59 -15.65 1.83
N ALA A 73 -9.80 -16.67 2.16
CA ALA A 73 -8.35 -16.57 2.18
C ALA A 73 -7.78 -16.38 0.75
N GLY A 74 -8.28 -17.15 -0.21
CA GLY A 74 -7.91 -16.99 -1.62
C GLY A 74 -8.26 -15.62 -2.17
N LEU A 75 -9.46 -15.12 -1.85
CA LEU A 75 -9.90 -13.79 -2.24
C LEU A 75 -9.05 -12.68 -1.61
N PHE A 76 -8.69 -12.82 -0.32
CA PHE A 76 -7.78 -11.89 0.35
C PHE A 76 -6.45 -11.78 -0.40
N PHE A 77 -5.80 -12.91 -0.68
CA PHE A 77 -4.49 -12.92 -1.33
C PHE A 77 -4.53 -12.33 -2.75
N ILE A 78 -5.56 -12.64 -3.54
CA ILE A 78 -5.71 -12.12 -4.90
C ILE A 78 -5.98 -10.62 -4.88
N CYS A 79 -6.96 -10.16 -4.09
CA CYS A 79 -7.29 -8.73 -4.01
C CYS A 79 -6.11 -7.91 -3.48
N TYR A 80 -5.43 -8.41 -2.43
CA TYR A 80 -4.24 -7.77 -1.88
C TYR A 80 -3.12 -7.64 -2.93
N ALA A 81 -2.82 -8.71 -3.67
CA ALA A 81 -1.80 -8.67 -4.72
C ALA A 81 -2.14 -7.68 -5.85
N ILE A 82 -3.40 -7.59 -6.25
CA ILE A 82 -3.84 -6.61 -7.26
C ILE A 82 -3.65 -5.19 -6.75
N PHE A 83 -4.10 -4.88 -5.52
CA PHE A 83 -3.94 -3.55 -4.94
C PHE A 83 -2.47 -3.18 -4.79
N ARG A 84 -1.61 -4.13 -4.42
CA ARG A 84 -0.16 -3.94 -4.36
C ARG A 84 0.42 -3.52 -5.70
N VAL A 85 0.10 -4.22 -6.78
CA VAL A 85 0.59 -3.87 -8.12
C VAL A 85 0.13 -2.47 -8.53
N VAL A 86 -1.13 -2.11 -8.25
CA VAL A 86 -1.67 -0.78 -8.56
C VAL A 86 -0.95 0.31 -7.77
N ILE A 87 -0.85 0.18 -6.45
CA ILE A 87 -0.23 1.19 -5.57
C ILE A 87 1.25 1.36 -5.90
N GLU A 88 1.94 0.26 -6.20
CA GLU A 88 3.36 0.26 -6.55
C GLU A 88 3.66 1.10 -7.80
N THR A 89 2.68 1.31 -8.70
CA THR A 89 2.82 2.19 -9.87
C THR A 89 2.89 3.68 -9.47
N PHE A 90 2.36 4.03 -8.30
CA PHE A 90 2.40 5.39 -7.74
C PHE A 90 3.55 5.61 -6.76
N ARG A 91 4.29 4.54 -6.42
CA ARG A 91 5.48 4.62 -5.57
C ARG A 91 6.72 4.70 -6.44
N GLU A 92 7.67 5.53 -6.01
CA GLU A 92 9.02 5.41 -6.55
C GLU A 92 9.63 4.08 -6.04
N PRO A 93 10.34 3.33 -6.89
CA PRO A 93 11.02 2.13 -6.45
C PRO A 93 12.15 2.55 -5.49
N ASP A 94 11.93 2.34 -4.19
CA ASP A 94 12.91 2.61 -3.11
C ASP A 94 14.18 1.72 -3.21
N ALA A 95 14.33 0.96 -4.28
CA ALA A 95 15.18 -0.22 -4.37
C ALA A 95 15.60 -0.59 -5.78
N THR A 96 16.76 -1.23 -5.90
CA THR A 96 17.14 -1.96 -7.12
C THR A 96 16.03 -2.91 -7.53
N LEU A 97 15.63 -2.83 -8.80
CA LEU A 97 14.64 -3.71 -9.40
C LEU A 97 15.08 -5.17 -9.24
N ILE A 98 14.15 -6.04 -8.85
CA ILE A 98 14.37 -7.48 -8.80
C ILE A 98 13.89 -8.04 -10.13
N ALA A 99 14.80 -8.54 -10.96
CA ALA A 99 14.49 -9.12 -12.27
C ALA A 99 13.67 -8.18 -13.19
N GLY A 100 13.91 -6.87 -13.11
CA GLY A 100 13.19 -5.86 -13.90
C GLY A 100 11.84 -5.43 -13.32
N PHE A 101 11.41 -6.03 -12.21
CA PHE A 101 10.19 -5.67 -11.50
C PHE A 101 10.48 -4.93 -10.21
N THR A 102 9.52 -4.12 -9.77
CA THR A 102 9.55 -3.58 -8.41
C THR A 102 9.32 -4.70 -7.40
N ARG A 103 9.77 -4.53 -6.15
CA ARG A 103 9.63 -5.57 -5.12
C ARG A 103 8.16 -5.92 -4.88
N GLY A 104 7.27 -4.91 -4.88
CA GLY A 104 5.84 -5.12 -4.72
C GLY A 104 5.24 -5.98 -5.82
N GLN A 105 5.65 -5.76 -7.07
CA GLN A 105 5.20 -6.57 -8.22
C GLN A 105 5.71 -8.00 -8.15
N PHE A 106 6.99 -8.20 -7.84
CA PHE A 106 7.58 -9.54 -7.75
C PHE A 106 6.86 -10.42 -6.73
N PHE A 107 6.64 -9.92 -5.51
CA PHE A 107 5.92 -10.68 -4.48
C PHE A 107 4.43 -10.88 -4.79
N SER A 108 3.82 -9.97 -5.56
CA SER A 108 2.42 -10.08 -5.94
C SER A 108 2.15 -11.32 -6.81
N PHE A 109 3.09 -11.73 -7.66
CA PHE A 109 2.95 -12.97 -8.44
C PHE A 109 2.83 -14.21 -7.55
N PHE A 110 3.64 -14.31 -6.49
CA PHE A 110 3.56 -15.43 -5.54
C PHE A 110 2.25 -15.40 -4.74
N LEU A 111 1.79 -14.21 -4.35
CA LEU A 111 0.53 -14.05 -3.62
C LEU A 111 -0.67 -14.45 -4.49
N ILE A 112 -0.68 -14.09 -5.78
CA ILE A 112 -1.72 -14.54 -6.72
C ILE A 112 -1.70 -16.06 -6.82
N ALA A 113 -0.53 -16.70 -6.96
CA ALA A 113 -0.42 -18.15 -7.04
C ALA A 113 -0.97 -18.85 -5.78
N ILE A 114 -0.64 -18.33 -4.60
CA ILE A 114 -1.17 -18.82 -3.32
C ILE A 114 -2.69 -18.63 -3.27
N GLY A 115 -3.20 -17.46 -3.65
CA GLY A 115 -4.62 -17.17 -3.66
C GLY A 115 -5.41 -18.10 -4.58
N VAL A 116 -4.90 -18.35 -5.79
CA VAL A 116 -5.48 -19.33 -6.74
C VAL A 116 -5.46 -20.74 -6.14
N ALA A 117 -4.36 -21.15 -5.51
CA ALA A 117 -4.28 -22.46 -4.86
C ALA A 117 -5.35 -22.63 -3.77
N PHE A 118 -5.60 -21.59 -2.96
CA PHE A 118 -6.67 -21.59 -1.96
C PHE A 118 -8.07 -21.71 -2.60
N LEU A 119 -8.34 -20.98 -3.69
CA LEU A 119 -9.63 -21.06 -4.38
C LEU A 119 -9.84 -22.44 -5.03
N VAL A 120 -8.82 -23.00 -5.67
CA VAL A 120 -8.88 -24.33 -6.27
C VAL A 120 -9.09 -25.39 -5.19
N ALA A 121 -8.32 -25.35 -4.09
CA ALA A 121 -8.48 -26.28 -2.97
C ALA A 121 -9.88 -26.19 -2.35
N ALA A 122 -10.40 -24.97 -2.17
CA ALA A 122 -11.74 -24.74 -1.63
C ALA A 122 -12.85 -25.31 -2.54
N LYS A 123 -12.64 -25.28 -3.87
CA LYS A 123 -13.57 -25.86 -4.85
C LYS A 123 -13.46 -27.38 -4.92
N MET A 124 -12.25 -27.93 -4.80
CA MET A 124 -12.00 -29.38 -4.86
C MET A 124 -12.43 -30.11 -3.58
N ARG A 125 -12.36 -29.45 -2.42
CA ARG A 125 -12.76 -30.01 -1.11
C ARG A 125 -13.68 -29.04 -0.36
N PRO A 126 -14.93 -28.83 -0.84
CA PRO A 126 -15.82 -27.84 -0.27
C PRO A 126 -16.19 -28.21 1.17
N THR A 127 -15.65 -27.46 2.11
CA THR A 127 -15.88 -27.66 3.55
C THR A 127 -16.60 -26.44 4.08
N PHE A 128 -17.85 -26.57 4.53
CA PHE A 128 -18.61 -25.43 5.01
C PHE A 128 -18.49 -25.28 6.54
N PRO A 129 -18.43 -24.04 7.07
CA PRO A 129 -18.38 -23.82 8.52
C PRO A 129 -19.64 -24.39 9.19
N LYS A 130 -19.49 -25.19 10.26
CA LYS A 130 -20.62 -25.78 11.00
C LYS A 130 -21.55 -24.67 11.48
N ARG A 131 -22.87 -24.83 11.29
CA ARG A 131 -23.86 -23.89 11.86
C ARG A 131 -23.74 -24.02 13.37
N THR A 132 -23.27 -22.97 14.04
CA THR A 132 -23.31 -22.90 15.50
C THR A 132 -24.78 -22.96 15.89
N SER A 133 -25.22 -24.10 16.40
CA SER A 133 -26.54 -24.24 17.00
C SER A 133 -26.54 -23.35 18.24
N GLY A 134 -27.13 -22.17 18.13
CA GLY A 134 -27.44 -21.37 19.31
C GLY A 134 -28.35 -22.18 20.21
N LYS A 135 -27.96 -22.32 21.48
CA LYS A 135 -28.92 -22.53 22.55
C LYS A 135 -29.58 -21.20 22.86
#